data_AF-A0A561QP84-F1
#
_entry.id   AF-A0A561QP84-F1
#
_cell.length_a   1.000
_cell.length_b   1.000
_cell.length_c   1.000
_cell.angle_alpha   90.00
_cell.angle_beta   90.00
_cell.angle_gamma   90.00
#
_symmetry.space_group_name_H-M   'P 1'
#
loop_
_entity.id
_entity.type
_entity.pdbx_description
1 polymer ?
#
loop_
_entity_poly.entity_id
_entity_poly.type
_entity_poly.pdbx_seq_one_letter_code
_entity_poly.pdbx_strand_id
1 'polypeptide(L)'
;MTDKETIRQRTLEAAHLQEIEGNPLDADQMAMFEMFDREGFSPEQEIEYIRADIERRKLARETQSVTLVDRGVQAGAACSL
;
A
#
# COMPACT_ATOMS: atom_id res chain seq x y z
N MET A 1 21.07 -2.15 -24.21
CA MET A 1 20.46 -2.17 -22.87
C MET A 1 18.97 -2.27 -23.09
N THR A 2 18.35 -3.36 -22.67
CA THR A 2 16.91 -3.62 -22.88
C THR A 2 16.09 -2.73 -21.97
N ASP A 3 14.98 -2.19 -22.47
CA ASP A 3 14.11 -1.24 -21.77
C ASP A 3 13.71 -1.71 -20.35
N LYS A 4 13.56 -3.02 -20.17
CA LYS A 4 13.29 -3.66 -18.85
C LYS A 4 14.38 -3.43 -17.80
N GLU A 5 15.65 -3.44 -18.19
CA GLU A 5 16.76 -3.24 -17.24
C GLU A 5 16.74 -1.81 -16.69
N THR A 6 16.47 -0.84 -17.59
CA THR A 6 16.35 0.58 -17.24
C THR A 6 15.13 0.86 -16.37
N ILE A 7 14.00 0.21 -16.63
CA ILE A 7 12.79 0.36 -15.81
C ILE A 7 13.04 -0.18 -14.39
N ARG A 8 13.59 -1.40 -14.27
CA ARG A 8 13.91 -2.00 -12.97
C ARG A 8 14.88 -1.15 -12.16
N GLN A 9 15.90 -0.58 -12.81
CA GLN A 9 16.84 0.33 -12.16
C GLN A 9 16.14 1.59 -11.64
N ARG A 10 15.23 2.18 -12.42
CA ARG A 10 14.45 3.35 -11.99
C ARG A 10 13.54 3.05 -10.81
N THR A 11 12.92 1.86 -10.76
CA THR A 11 12.11 1.43 -9.61
C THR A 11 12.94 1.27 -8.35
N LEU A 12 14.16 0.71 -8.46
CA LEU A 12 15.08 0.58 -7.32
C LEU A 12 15.62 1.94 -6.85
N GLU A 13 15.94 2.85 -7.77
CA GLU A 13 16.34 4.21 -7.43
C GLU A 13 15.22 4.96 -6.72
N ALA A 14 13.98 4.84 -7.21
CA ALA A 14 12.82 5.44 -6.56
C ALA A 14 12.58 4.86 -5.15
N ALA A 15 12.71 3.54 -5.00
CA ALA A 15 12.62 2.89 -3.69
C ALA A 15 13.69 3.38 -2.72
N HIS A 16 14.93 3.54 -3.20
CA HIS A 16 16.03 4.06 -2.41
C HIS A 16 15.81 5.52 -1.98
N LEU A 17 15.27 6.37 -2.86
CA LEU A 17 14.93 7.76 -2.52
C LEU A 17 13.86 7.82 -1.40
N GLN A 18 12.83 6.96 -1.49
CA GLN A 18 11.78 6.86 -0.49
C GLN A 18 12.31 6.34 0.86
N GLU A 19 13.27 5.43 0.85
CA GLU A 19 13.97 4.94 2.05
C GLU A 19 14.74 6.07 2.76
N ILE A 20 15.45 6.93 2.01
CA ILE A 20 16.15 8.11 2.55
C ILE A 20 15.18 9.09 3.22
N GLU A 21 13.98 9.24 2.67
CA GLU A 21 12.92 10.09 3.22
C GLU A 21 12.18 9.47 4.42
N GLY A 22 12.57 8.26 4.85
CA GLY A 22 11.92 7.55 5.96
C GLY A 22 10.55 6.98 5.60
N ASN A 23 10.26 6.82 4.31
CA ASN A 23 9.05 6.19 3.78
C ASN A 23 9.40 4.96 2.94
N PRO A 24 10.05 3.93 3.53
CA PRO A 24 10.46 2.75 2.78
C PRO A 24 9.24 2.06 2.15
N LEU A 25 9.35 1.74 0.86
CA LEU A 25 8.31 0.97 0.19
C LEU A 25 8.24 -0.45 0.77
N ASP A 26 7.02 -0.90 1.08
CA ASP A 26 6.78 -2.26 1.54
C ASP A 26 6.87 -3.28 0.39
N ALA A 27 6.95 -4.57 0.74
CA ALA A 27 7.09 -5.63 -0.27
C ALA A 27 5.89 -5.72 -1.22
N ASP A 28 4.69 -5.37 -0.76
CA ASP A 28 3.47 -5.39 -1.57
C ASP A 28 3.47 -4.22 -2.58
N GLN A 29 3.98 -3.07 -2.18
CA GLN A 29 4.18 -1.89 -3.04
C GLN A 29 5.24 -2.16 -4.10
N MET A 30 6.34 -2.83 -3.74
CA MET A 30 7.37 -3.26 -4.71
C MET A 30 6.78 -4.23 -5.73
N ALA A 31 5.99 -5.22 -5.30
CA ALA A 31 5.34 -6.17 -6.20
C ALA A 31 4.31 -5.50 -7.13
N MET A 32 3.65 -4.43 -6.67
CA MET A 32 2.73 -3.63 -7.48
C MET A 32 3.47 -2.92 -8.63
N PHE A 33 4.64 -2.32 -8.38
CA PHE A 33 5.44 -1.70 -9.46
C PHE A 33 5.91 -2.74 -10.48
N GLU A 34 6.36 -3.92 -10.03
CA GLU A 34 6.72 -5.01 -10.94
C GLU A 34 5.55 -5.50 -11.80
N MET A 35 4.32 -5.45 -11.26
CA MET A 35 3.10 -5.78 -12.00
C MET A 35 2.83 -4.78 -13.12
N PHE A 36 2.96 -3.48 -12.86
CA PHE A 36 2.79 -2.44 -13.88
C PHE A 36 3.76 -2.60 -15.04
N ASP A 37 5.02 -2.87 -14.72
CA ASP A 37 6.07 -3.12 -15.71
C ASP A 37 5.78 -4.35 -16.58
N ARG A 38 5.23 -5.41 -15.96
CA ARG A 38 4.87 -6.64 -16.67
C ARG A 38 3.67 -6.47 -17.58
N GLU A 39 2.68 -5.70 -17.13
CA GLU A 39 1.39 -5.54 -17.83
C GLU A 39 1.37 -4.33 -18.78
N GLY A 40 2.40 -3.48 -18.72
CA GLY A 40 2.56 -2.34 -19.61
C GLY A 40 1.54 -1.25 -19.33
N PHE A 41 1.27 -0.98 -18.06
CA PHE A 41 0.32 0.06 -17.65
C PHE A 41 0.79 1.43 -18.15
N SER A 42 -0.17 2.27 -18.55
CA SER A 42 0.12 3.69 -18.76
C SER A 42 0.23 4.41 -17.41
N PRO A 43 0.94 5.55 -17.34
CA PRO A 43 1.05 6.34 -16.10
C PRO A 43 -0.32 6.70 -15.50
N GLU A 44 -1.33 6.94 -16.32
CA GLU A 44 -2.69 7.22 -15.86
C GLU A 44 -3.33 6.02 -15.17
N GLN A 45 -3.13 4.81 -15.71
CA GLN A 45 -3.63 3.57 -15.14
C GLN A 45 -2.92 3.24 -13.82
N GLU A 46 -1.61 3.50 -13.73
CA GLU A 46 -0.85 3.35 -12.49
C GLU A 46 -1.39 4.27 -11.39
N ILE A 47 -1.62 5.56 -11.71
CA ILE A 47 -2.16 6.54 -10.76
C ILE A 47 -3.55 6.12 -10.30
N GLU A 48 -4.42 5.67 -11.20
CA GLU A 48 -5.77 5.21 -10.86
C GLU A 48 -5.72 3.99 -9.94
N TYR A 49 -4.85 3.01 -10.23
CA TYR A 49 -4.66 1.83 -9.41
C TYR A 49 -4.17 2.17 -8.01
N ILE A 50 -3.13 3.01 -7.91
CA ILE A 50 -2.55 3.42 -6.62
C ILE A 50 -3.60 4.16 -5.79
N ARG A 51 -4.40 5.05 -6.39
CA ARG A 51 -5.49 5.74 -5.68
C ARG A 51 -6.52 4.76 -5.15
N ALA A 52 -6.97 3.81 -5.98
CA ALA A 52 -7.91 2.79 -5.55
C ALA A 52 -7.36 1.94 -4.40
N ASP A 53 -6.07 1.58 -4.45
CA ASP A 53 -5.44 0.81 -3.39
C ASP A 53 -5.35 1.58 -2.07
N ILE A 54 -4.97 2.86 -2.12
CA ILE A 54 -4.94 3.75 -0.96
C ILE A 54 -6.33 3.84 -0.32
N GLU A 55 -7.39 4.04 -1.11
CA GLU A 55 -8.76 4.09 -0.58
C GLU A 55 -9.19 2.77 0.06
N ARG A 56 -8.83 1.62 -0.53
CA ARG A 56 -9.07 0.31 0.09
C ARG A 56 -8.34 0.15 1.41
N ARG A 57 -7.05 0.53 1.48
CA ARG A 57 -6.24 0.44 2.72
C ARG A 57 -6.77 1.38 3.81
N LYS A 58 -7.21 2.60 3.45
CA LYS A 58 -7.86 3.53 4.38
C LYS A 58 -9.13 2.93 4.97
N LEU A 59 -10.03 2.42 4.13
CA LEU A 59 -11.28 1.80 4.56
C LEU A 59 -11.02 0.57 5.46
N ALA A 60 -10.04 -0.25 5.11
CA ALA A 60 -9.64 -1.41 5.92
C ALA A 60 -9.13 -0.97 7.31
N ARG A 61 -8.33 0.09 7.37
CA ARG A 61 -7.78 0.63 8.62
C ARG A 61 -8.87 1.27 9.51
N GLU A 62 -9.80 1.98 8.90
CA GLU A 62 -10.97 2.55 9.59
C GLU A 62 -11.91 1.45 10.11
N THR A 63 -12.12 0.39 9.34
CA THR A 63 -12.89 -0.78 9.80
C THR A 63 -12.18 -1.48 10.97
N GLN A 64 -10.85 -1.58 10.92
CA GLN A 64 -10.06 -2.18 11.98
C GLN A 64 -10.09 -1.38 13.29
N SER A 65 -10.12 -0.04 13.22
CA SER A 65 -10.25 0.81 14.42
C SER A 65 -11.65 0.74 15.01
N VAL A 66 -12.70 0.70 14.18
CA VAL A 66 -14.10 0.55 14.64
C VAL A 66 -14.31 -0.79 15.36
N THR A 67 -13.79 -1.89 14.83
CA THR A 67 -13.94 -3.23 15.44
C THR A 67 -13.17 -3.41 16.76
N LEU A 68 -12.05 -2.69 16.95
CA LEU A 68 -11.29 -2.67 18.21
C LEU A 68 -12.04 -1.90 19.31
N VAL A 69 -12.70 -0.79 18.96
CA VAL A 69 -13.53 -0.01 19.89
C VAL A 69 -14.78 -0.80 20.29
N ASP A 70 -15.42 -1.50 19.36
CA ASP A 70 -16.65 -2.30 19.63
C ASP A 70 -16.37 -3.48 20.57
N ARG A 71 -15.21 -4.15 20.42
CA ARG A 71 -14.78 -5.21 21.36
C ARG A 71 -14.41 -4.67 22.75
N GLY A 72 -13.86 -3.46 22.83
CA GLY A 72 -13.60 -2.79 24.12
C GLY A 72 -14.88 -2.43 24.88
N VAL A 73 -15.94 -2.05 24.16
CA VAL A 73 -17.25 -1.73 24.73
C VAL A 73 -17.98 -2.98 25.23
N GLN A 74 -17.96 -4.09 24.48
CA GLN A 74 -18.59 -5.35 24.92
C GLN A 74 -17.92 -5.98 26.15
N ALA A 75 -16.59 -5.87 26.30
CA ALA A 75 -15.88 -6.38 27.48
C ALA A 75 -16.21 -5.59 28.76
N GLY A 76 -16.51 -4.29 28.66
CA GLY A 76 -16.91 -3.45 29.80
C GLY A 76 -18.34 -3.70 30.29
N ALA A 77 -19.24 -4.19 29.43
CA ALA A 77 -20.64 -4.44 29.79
C ALA A 77 -20.86 -5.77 30.54
N ALA A 78 -19.95 -6.73 30.44
CA ALA A 78 -20.08 -8.06 31.04
C ALA A 78 -19.60 -8.16 32.50
N CYS A 79 -18.96 -7.12 33.06
CA CYS A 79 -18.40 -7.12 34.42
C CYS A 79 -19.29 -6.47 35.50
N SER A 80 -20.56 -6.17 35.20
CA SER A 80 -21.44 -5.38 36.09
C SER A 80 -22.70 -6.12 36.57
N LEU A 81 -22.65 -7.45 36.73
CA LEU A 81 -23.76 -8.26 37.28
C LEU A 81 -23.28 -9.23 38.36
#